data_AF-A0A0F0L9B2-F1
#
_entry.id   AF-A0A0F0L9B2-F1
#
_cell.length_a   1.000
_cell.length_b   1.000
_cell.length_c   1.000
_cell.angle_alpha   90.00
_cell.angle_beta   90.00
_cell.angle_gamma   90.00
#
_symmetry.space_group_name_H-M   'P 1'
#
loop_
_entity.id
_entity.type
_entity.pdbx_description
1 polymer ?
#
loop_
_entity_poly.entity_id
_entity_poly.type
_entity_poly.pdbx_seq_one_letter_code
_entity_poly.pdbx_strand_id
1 'polypeptide(L)'
;MTALRRVRHDALTTQDVAELRTLFDAEYGAAHGDWDPDAPYGYAPADVHIIAGDGRALGHVGYQRRTIRVGDRMVTVAGTGGMLVGPQARGSGLGMRLLAELQAAMRASRDIEFGYLGCAPAAAPFYVRAGWVRVHVAERHVSRSDGTHVWEAPGAPILVCAAAREVDEWPSGDVDLQGRPW
;
A
#
# COMPACT_ATOMS: atom_id res chain seq x y z
N MET A 1 19.60 10.27 10.88
CA MET A 1 18.44 10.06 9.99
C MET A 1 18.07 8.59 10.05
N THR A 2 16.80 8.21 10.28
CA THR A 2 16.38 6.80 10.39
C THR A 2 16.67 6.03 9.11
N ALA A 3 17.33 4.88 9.19
CA ALA A 3 17.62 4.02 8.03
C ALA A 3 16.32 3.46 7.41
N LEU A 4 16.32 3.27 6.09
CA LEU A 4 15.27 2.58 5.34
C LEU A 4 15.88 1.36 4.66
N ARG A 5 15.15 0.26 4.64
CA ARG A 5 15.52 -0.95 3.91
C ARG A 5 14.36 -1.43 3.07
N ARG A 6 14.67 -1.86 1.85
CA ARG A 6 13.75 -2.56 0.95
C ARG A 6 13.98 -4.05 1.08
N VAL A 7 12.94 -4.82 1.37
CA VAL A 7 13.01 -6.27 1.56
C VAL A 7 11.88 -6.93 0.76
N ARG A 8 12.20 -8.03 0.06
CA ARG A 8 11.15 -8.84 -0.59
C ARG A 8 10.43 -9.65 0.48
N HIS A 9 9.14 -9.90 0.29
CA HIS A 9 8.32 -10.64 1.25
C HIS A 9 8.93 -12.00 1.63
N ASP A 10 9.36 -12.77 0.61
CA ASP A 10 10.02 -14.07 0.76
C ASP A 10 11.40 -14.01 1.46
N ALA A 11 11.92 -12.82 1.67
CA ALA A 11 13.20 -12.55 2.33
C ALA A 11 13.03 -11.89 3.71
N LEU A 12 11.80 -11.72 4.20
CA LEU A 12 11.57 -11.27 5.56
C LEU A 12 12.16 -12.29 6.54
N THR A 13 12.99 -11.80 7.46
CA THR A 13 13.50 -12.63 8.55
C THR A 13 12.45 -12.79 9.64
N THR A 14 12.63 -13.78 10.52
CA THR A 14 11.79 -13.93 11.72
C THR A 14 11.78 -12.66 12.58
N GLN A 15 12.92 -11.96 12.67
CA GLN A 15 13.00 -10.69 13.37
C GLN A 15 12.19 -9.59 12.68
N ASP A 16 12.22 -9.53 11.34
CA ASP A 16 11.42 -8.55 10.60
C ASP A 16 9.93 -8.72 10.86
N VAL A 17 9.44 -9.96 10.80
CA VAL A 17 8.04 -10.27 11.06
C VAL A 17 7.66 -9.91 12.50
N ALA A 18 8.50 -10.23 13.48
CA ALA A 18 8.24 -9.91 14.88
C ALA A 18 8.18 -8.39 15.14
N GLU A 19 9.06 -7.61 14.52
CA GLU A 19 9.10 -6.16 14.68
C GLU A 19 7.95 -5.46 13.95
N LEU A 20 7.59 -5.93 12.75
CA LEU A 20 6.40 -5.44 12.05
C LEU A 20 5.12 -5.77 12.83
N ARG A 21 5.00 -6.99 13.35
CA ARG A 21 3.88 -7.36 14.23
C ARG A 21 3.80 -6.44 15.43
N THR A 22 4.92 -6.20 16.12
CA THR A 22 4.98 -5.29 17.26
C THR A 22 4.54 -3.86 16.87
N LEU A 23 4.96 -3.36 15.71
CA LEU A 23 4.58 -2.04 15.21
C LEU A 23 3.08 -1.95 14.90
N PHE A 24 2.53 -2.93 14.17
CA PHE A 24 1.13 -2.94 13.75
C PHE A 24 0.17 -3.22 14.90
N ASP A 25 0.46 -4.20 15.75
CA ASP A 25 -0.42 -4.57 16.88
C ASP A 25 -0.50 -3.45 17.92
N ALA A 26 0.57 -2.67 18.08
CA ALA A 26 0.55 -1.49 18.94
C ALA A 26 -0.47 -0.42 18.48
N GLU A 27 -0.78 -0.34 17.18
CA GLU A 27 -1.75 0.60 16.63
C GLU A 27 -3.14 -0.03 16.45
N TYR A 28 -3.19 -1.28 15.96
CA TYR A 28 -4.39 -1.90 15.41
C TYR A 28 -4.79 -3.19 16.12
N GLY A 29 -3.94 -3.76 16.96
CA GLY A 29 -4.15 -5.08 17.56
C GLY A 29 -5.44 -5.18 18.37
N ALA A 30 -5.78 -4.13 19.11
CA ALA A 30 -7.02 -4.07 19.90
C ALA A 30 -8.30 -4.12 19.03
N ALA A 31 -8.24 -3.60 17.80
CA ALA A 31 -9.39 -3.51 16.90
C ALA A 31 -9.47 -4.66 15.89
N HIS A 32 -8.32 -5.23 15.51
CA HIS A 32 -8.22 -6.15 14.38
C HIS A 32 -7.57 -7.50 14.71
N GLY A 33 -7.09 -7.68 15.95
CA GLY A 33 -6.32 -8.86 16.34
C GLY A 33 -4.88 -8.81 15.81
N ASP A 34 -4.21 -9.96 15.85
CA ASP A 34 -2.79 -10.08 15.52
C ASP A 34 -2.53 -9.76 14.05
N TRP A 35 -1.46 -9.02 13.80
CA TRP A 35 -0.97 -8.76 12.45
C TRP A 35 -0.33 -10.01 11.83
N ASP A 36 -0.74 -10.29 10.61
CA ASP A 36 -0.26 -11.36 9.75
C ASP A 36 0.39 -10.76 8.48
N PRO A 37 1.66 -11.02 8.18
CA PRO A 37 2.30 -10.53 6.96
C PRO A 37 1.65 -11.06 5.67
N ASP A 38 1.07 -12.26 5.70
CA ASP A 38 0.48 -12.93 4.52
C ASP A 38 -0.97 -12.51 4.25
N ALA A 39 -1.66 -12.02 5.28
CA ALA A 39 -3.05 -11.58 5.20
C ALA A 39 -3.36 -10.46 6.22
N PRO A 40 -2.72 -9.29 6.12
CA PRO A 40 -2.80 -8.25 7.16
C PRO A 40 -4.25 -7.80 7.34
N TYR A 41 -4.90 -8.21 8.44
CA TYR A 41 -6.32 -7.95 8.70
C TYR A 41 -7.26 -8.32 7.54
N GLY A 42 -6.89 -9.39 6.82
CA GLY A 42 -7.60 -9.86 5.64
C GLY A 42 -7.35 -9.06 4.37
N TYR A 43 -6.53 -8.01 4.37
CA TYR A 43 -6.05 -7.35 3.15
C TYR A 43 -5.10 -8.26 2.36
N ALA A 44 -4.79 -7.87 1.12
CA ALA A 44 -3.74 -8.52 0.35
C ALA A 44 -2.35 -8.27 0.97
N PRO A 45 -1.43 -9.24 0.91
CA PRO A 45 -0.07 -9.06 1.37
C PRO A 45 0.70 -8.10 0.47
N ALA A 46 1.93 -7.75 0.87
CA ALA A 46 2.89 -7.04 0.03
C ALA A 46 3.94 -8.02 -0.53
N ASP A 47 4.42 -7.80 -1.74
CA ASP A 47 5.58 -8.52 -2.31
C ASP A 47 6.91 -7.85 -1.90
N VAL A 48 6.85 -6.53 -1.64
CA VAL A 48 7.99 -5.69 -1.29
C VAL A 48 7.62 -4.82 -0.10
N HIS A 49 8.49 -4.79 0.89
CA HIS A 49 8.37 -3.99 2.11
C HIS A 49 9.45 -2.93 2.15
N ILE A 50 9.08 -1.68 2.45
CA ILE A 50 10.00 -0.64 2.87
C ILE A 50 9.85 -0.49 4.38
N ILE A 51 10.91 -0.79 5.12
CA ILE A 51 10.91 -0.80 6.58
C ILE A 51 11.87 0.27 7.07
N ALA A 52 11.40 1.10 7.99
CA ALA A 52 12.19 2.10 8.65
C ALA A 52 12.65 1.62 10.03
N GLY A 53 13.92 1.86 10.35
CA GLY A 53 14.52 1.52 11.63
C GLY A 53 15.68 0.53 11.50
N ASP A 54 16.39 0.35 12.60
CA ASP A 54 17.52 -0.56 12.73
C ASP A 54 17.27 -1.45 13.94
N GLY A 55 17.09 -2.74 13.71
CA GLY A 55 16.66 -3.73 14.71
C GLY A 55 15.21 -3.60 15.20
N ARG A 56 14.67 -2.37 15.31
CA ARG A 56 13.27 -2.08 15.67
C ARG A 56 12.53 -1.38 14.54
N ALA A 57 11.34 -1.86 14.19
CA ALA A 57 10.51 -1.20 13.18
C ALA A 57 9.88 0.09 13.72
N LEU A 58 10.18 1.21 13.07
CA LEU A 58 9.62 2.55 13.38
C LEU A 58 8.59 3.00 12.33
N GLY A 59 8.56 2.34 11.19
CA GLY A 59 7.57 2.58 10.16
C GLY A 59 7.67 1.56 9.04
N HIS A 60 6.59 1.43 8.28
CA HIS A 60 6.43 0.45 7.22
C HIS A 60 5.55 1.03 6.11
N VAL A 61 5.82 0.61 4.88
CA VAL A 61 4.87 0.61 3.76
C VAL A 61 5.26 -0.51 2.81
N GLY A 62 4.30 -1.13 2.15
CA GLY A 62 4.58 -2.18 1.18
C GLY A 62 3.74 -2.03 -0.08
N TYR A 63 4.15 -2.75 -1.13
CA TYR A 63 3.30 -2.94 -2.30
C TYR A 63 3.29 -4.39 -2.76
N GLN A 64 2.20 -4.80 -3.39
CA GLN A 64 2.10 -6.01 -4.19
C GLN A 64 1.92 -5.64 -5.66
N ARG A 65 2.58 -6.38 -6.54
CA ARG A 65 2.37 -6.27 -7.97
C ARG A 65 1.12 -7.06 -8.36
N ARG A 66 0.13 -6.41 -8.96
CA ARG A 66 -1.06 -7.07 -9.49
C ARG A 66 -1.52 -6.47 -10.80
N THR A 67 -1.92 -7.30 -11.74
CA THR A 67 -2.65 -6.84 -12.93
C THR A 67 -4.13 -6.76 -12.60
N ILE A 68 -4.67 -5.54 -12.65
CA ILE A 68 -6.07 -5.21 -12.39
C ILE A 68 -6.75 -4.80 -13.70
N ARG A 69 -8.08 -4.68 -13.69
CA ARG A 69 -8.83 -4.15 -14.84
C ARG A 69 -9.29 -2.73 -14.54
N VAL A 70 -9.07 -1.81 -15.47
CA VAL A 70 -9.56 -0.42 -15.42
C VAL A 70 -10.31 -0.14 -16.72
N GLY A 71 -11.64 -0.04 -16.62
CA GLY A 71 -12.53 -0.08 -17.79
C GLY A 71 -12.27 -1.35 -18.62
N ASP A 72 -11.79 -1.15 -19.84
CA ASP A 72 -11.48 -2.21 -20.81
C ASP A 72 -9.98 -2.57 -20.88
N ARG A 73 -9.11 -1.91 -20.09
CA ARG A 73 -7.68 -2.24 -20.05
C ARG A 73 -7.31 -3.11 -18.87
N MET A 74 -6.38 -4.03 -19.10
CA MET A 74 -5.58 -4.60 -18.02
C MET A 74 -4.41 -3.68 -17.72
N VAL A 75 -4.16 -3.41 -16.43
CA VAL A 75 -3.12 -2.50 -15.94
C VAL A 75 -2.37 -3.18 -14.82
N THR A 76 -1.03 -3.19 -14.87
CA THR A 76 -0.22 -3.74 -13.78
C THR A 76 0.15 -2.64 -12.79
N VAL A 77 -0.32 -2.78 -11.56
CA VAL A 77 -0.12 -1.80 -10.49
C VAL A 77 0.76 -2.34 -9.37
N ALA A 78 1.40 -1.43 -8.65
CA ALA A 78 1.90 -1.65 -7.30
C ALA A 78 0.82 -1.22 -6.30
N GLY A 79 -0.04 -2.17 -5.96
CA GLY A 79 -1.08 -1.99 -4.95
C GLY A 79 -0.44 -1.79 -3.57
N THR A 80 -0.62 -0.60 -3.01
CA THR A 80 0.12 -0.11 -1.85
C THR A 80 -0.71 -0.20 -0.58
N GLY A 81 -0.12 -0.77 0.46
CA GLY A 81 -0.77 -1.02 1.74
C GLY A 81 0.18 -0.97 2.92
N GLY A 82 -0.38 -1.12 4.12
CA GLY A 82 0.39 -1.19 5.36
C GLY A 82 1.19 0.07 5.69
N MET A 83 0.77 1.26 5.24
CA MET A 83 1.46 2.50 5.59
C MET A 83 1.26 2.82 7.08
N LEU A 84 2.33 2.73 7.86
CA LEU A 84 2.29 3.05 9.29
C LEU A 84 3.61 3.70 9.73
N VAL A 85 3.50 4.73 10.57
CA VAL A 85 4.63 5.31 11.30
C VAL A 85 4.31 5.22 12.79
N GLY A 86 5.20 4.56 13.54
CA GLY A 86 5.03 4.38 14.97
C GLY A 86 4.97 5.72 15.72
N PRO A 87 4.21 5.81 16.83
CA PRO A 87 3.99 7.07 17.55
C PRO A 87 5.27 7.87 17.84
N GLN A 88 6.34 7.16 18.21
CA GLN A 88 7.65 7.72 18.57
C GLN A 88 8.33 8.48 17.42
N ALA A 89 7.95 8.21 16.17
CA ALA A 89 8.59 8.72 14.96
C ALA A 89 7.66 9.62 14.12
N ARG A 90 6.43 9.89 14.59
CA ARG A 90 5.48 10.78 13.89
C ARG A 90 5.99 12.23 13.89
N GLY A 91 5.57 13.02 12.91
CA GLY A 91 6.02 14.41 12.76
C GLY A 91 7.46 14.60 12.28
N SER A 92 8.28 13.55 12.22
CA SER A 92 9.69 13.61 11.79
C SER A 92 9.91 13.66 10.27
N GLY A 93 8.84 13.59 9.47
CA GLY A 93 8.90 13.42 8.02
C GLY A 93 9.16 11.98 7.55
N LEU A 94 9.28 11.00 8.46
CA LEU A 94 9.55 9.60 8.12
C LEU A 94 8.56 9.00 7.11
N GLY A 95 7.26 9.31 7.24
CA GLY A 95 6.25 8.81 6.31
C GLY A 95 6.46 9.27 4.85
N MET A 96 6.91 10.52 4.65
CA MET A 96 7.23 11.02 3.31
C MET A 96 8.43 10.30 2.71
N ARG A 97 9.43 9.97 3.54
CA ARG A 97 10.61 9.23 3.12
C ARG A 97 10.27 7.78 2.75
N LEU A 98 9.38 7.14 3.51
CA LEU A 98 8.84 5.82 3.19
C LEU A 98 8.14 5.81 1.83
N LEU A 99 7.24 6.76 1.58
CA LEU A 99 6.56 6.87 0.29
C LEU A 99 7.49 7.23 -0.87
N ALA A 100 8.52 8.04 -0.64
CA ALA A 100 9.52 8.35 -1.66
C ALA A 100 10.30 7.10 -2.07
N GLU A 101 10.74 6.30 -1.10
CA GLU A 101 11.47 5.04 -1.34
C GLU A 101 10.56 4.00 -2.00
N LEU A 102 9.31 3.88 -1.55
CA LEU A 102 8.31 3.01 -2.17
C LEU A 102 8.11 3.34 -3.66
N GLN A 103 7.91 4.62 -3.99
CA GLN A 103 7.73 5.06 -5.37
C GLN A 103 9.01 4.89 -6.21
N ALA A 104 10.19 5.08 -5.62
CA ALA A 104 11.46 4.78 -6.29
C ALA A 104 11.58 3.28 -6.61
N ALA A 105 11.17 2.41 -5.67
CA ALA A 105 11.15 0.97 -5.88
C ALA A 105 10.14 0.52 -6.95
N MET A 106 9.02 1.23 -7.10
CA MET A 106 8.05 1.02 -8.19
C MET A 106 8.64 1.40 -9.55
N ARG A 107 9.22 2.61 -9.67
CA ARG A 107 9.84 3.11 -10.92
C ARG A 107 11.03 2.27 -11.40
N ALA A 108 11.70 1.57 -10.49
CA ALA A 108 12.78 0.65 -10.86
C ALA A 108 12.28 -0.62 -11.58
N SER A 109 10.98 -0.93 -11.53
CA SER A 109 10.36 -2.05 -12.24
C SER A 109 9.72 -1.57 -13.53
N ARG A 110 10.05 -2.20 -14.67
CA ARG A 110 9.44 -1.87 -15.96
C ARG A 110 8.01 -2.40 -16.12
N ASP A 111 7.64 -3.39 -15.30
CA ASP A 111 6.35 -4.08 -15.41
C ASP A 111 5.26 -3.45 -14.54
N ILE A 112 5.61 -2.48 -13.69
CA ILE A 112 4.65 -1.74 -12.86
C ILE A 112 4.35 -0.43 -13.56
N GLU A 113 3.13 -0.27 -14.05
CA GLU A 113 2.70 0.93 -14.76
C GLU A 113 2.42 2.07 -13.79
N PHE A 114 1.75 1.78 -12.66
CA PHE A 114 1.32 2.77 -11.67
C PHE A 114 1.43 2.24 -10.24
N GLY A 115 1.57 3.13 -9.27
CA GLY A 115 1.15 2.85 -7.89
C GLY A 115 -0.36 3.01 -7.76
N TYR A 116 -0.99 2.21 -6.90
CA TYR A 116 -2.43 2.28 -6.62
C TYR A 116 -2.69 2.10 -5.13
N LEU A 117 -3.56 2.91 -4.53
CA LEU A 117 -4.05 2.69 -3.17
C LEU A 117 -5.47 3.22 -2.96
N GLY A 118 -6.19 2.56 -2.06
CA GLY A 118 -7.36 3.13 -1.38
C GLY A 118 -6.95 3.64 0.00
N CYS A 119 -7.56 4.73 0.48
CA CYS A 119 -7.33 5.19 1.84
C CYS A 119 -8.56 5.86 2.46
N ALA A 120 -8.56 5.99 3.79
CA ALA A 120 -9.55 6.80 4.48
C ALA A 120 -9.47 8.29 4.04
N PRO A 121 -10.60 9.04 4.00
CA PRO A 121 -10.63 10.46 3.63
C PRO A 121 -9.59 11.34 4.34
N ALA A 122 -9.39 11.13 5.63
CA ALA A 122 -8.43 11.89 6.44
C ALA A 122 -6.95 11.65 6.04
N ALA A 123 -6.64 10.51 5.42
CA ALA A 123 -5.29 10.17 4.97
C ALA A 123 -4.98 10.70 3.56
N ALA A 124 -5.98 11.02 2.74
CA ALA A 124 -5.76 11.45 1.35
C ALA A 124 -4.81 12.66 1.21
N PRO A 125 -4.88 13.72 2.02
CA PRO A 125 -3.95 14.85 1.92
C PRO A 125 -2.48 14.46 2.13
N PHE A 126 -2.20 13.43 2.93
CA PHE A 126 -0.84 12.92 3.15
C PHE A 126 -0.27 12.30 1.87
N TYR A 127 -1.04 11.48 1.17
CA TYR A 127 -0.64 10.87 -0.11
C TYR A 127 -0.55 11.90 -1.24
N VAL A 128 -1.48 12.86 -1.31
CA VAL A 128 -1.44 13.95 -2.29
C VAL A 128 -0.16 14.76 -2.15
N ARG A 129 0.24 15.09 -0.92
CA ARG A 129 1.52 15.77 -0.66
C ARG A 129 2.73 14.94 -1.09
N ALA A 130 2.61 13.62 -1.14
CA ALA A 130 3.65 12.70 -1.61
C ALA A 130 3.65 12.47 -3.13
N GLY A 131 2.83 13.22 -3.88
CA GLY A 131 2.77 13.17 -5.35
C GLY A 131 1.72 12.21 -5.91
N TRP A 132 0.87 11.62 -5.05
CA TRP A 132 -0.23 10.78 -5.51
C TRP A 132 -1.41 11.63 -6.01
N VAL A 133 -2.08 11.19 -7.05
CA VAL A 133 -3.21 11.88 -7.68
C VAL A 133 -4.48 11.10 -7.41
N ARG A 134 -5.52 11.81 -6.97
CA ARG A 134 -6.83 11.20 -6.72
C ARG A 134 -7.53 10.89 -8.04
N VAL A 135 -8.07 9.67 -8.15
CA VAL A 135 -9.01 9.27 -9.20
C VAL A 135 -10.39 9.07 -8.61
N HIS A 136 -11.42 9.25 -9.43
CA HIS A 136 -12.82 9.12 -9.00
C HIS A 136 -13.49 8.01 -9.79
N VAL A 137 -13.42 6.80 -9.25
CA VAL A 137 -13.84 5.54 -9.90
C VAL A 137 -14.69 4.73 -8.94
N ALA A 138 -15.58 3.89 -9.46
CA ALA A 138 -16.12 2.79 -8.67
C ALA A 138 -15.07 1.68 -8.61
N GLU A 139 -15.04 0.93 -7.51
CA GLU A 139 -14.10 -0.17 -7.33
C GLU A 139 -14.84 -1.48 -7.06
N ARG A 140 -14.45 -2.53 -7.78
CA ARG A 140 -14.79 -3.92 -7.46
C ARG A 140 -13.60 -4.61 -6.83
N HIS A 141 -13.83 -5.32 -5.74
CA HIS A 141 -12.80 -6.15 -5.10
C HIS A 141 -13.38 -7.39 -4.44
N VAL A 142 -12.50 -8.27 -3.95
CA VAL A 142 -12.85 -9.41 -3.11
C VAL A 142 -12.85 -8.96 -1.65
N SER A 143 -13.96 -9.20 -0.96
CA SER A 143 -14.16 -8.87 0.45
C SER A 143 -13.08 -9.50 1.34
N ARG A 144 -12.63 -8.72 2.34
CA ARG A 144 -11.64 -9.14 3.33
C ARG A 144 -12.17 -10.18 4.30
N SER A 145 -13.49 -10.18 4.55
CA SER A 145 -14.12 -11.00 5.61
C SER A 145 -14.63 -12.34 5.11
N ASP A 146 -15.21 -12.39 3.91
CA ASP A 146 -15.94 -13.57 3.42
C ASP A 146 -15.60 -13.97 1.97
N GLY A 147 -14.72 -13.22 1.30
CA GLY A 147 -14.29 -13.54 -0.07
C GLY A 147 -15.34 -13.28 -1.16
N THR A 148 -16.47 -12.65 -0.82
CA THR A 148 -17.48 -12.25 -1.81
C THR A 148 -16.99 -11.08 -2.67
N HIS A 149 -17.57 -10.89 -3.85
CA HIS A 149 -17.28 -9.71 -4.67
C HIS A 149 -18.12 -8.51 -4.22
N VAL A 150 -17.45 -7.40 -3.93
CA VAL A 150 -18.07 -6.14 -3.50
C VAL A 150 -17.86 -5.09 -4.57
N TRP A 151 -18.87 -4.26 -4.79
CA TRP A 151 -18.77 -3.02 -5.57
C TRP A 151 -18.92 -1.84 -4.63
N GLU A 152 -17.92 -0.97 -4.60
CA GLU A 152 -17.96 0.30 -3.89
C GLU A 152 -18.19 1.43 -4.89
N ALA A 153 -19.24 2.22 -4.63
CA ALA A 153 -19.49 3.43 -5.41
C ALA A 153 -18.35 4.45 -5.22
N PRO A 154 -18.13 5.34 -6.19
CA PRO A 154 -17.13 6.39 -6.04
C PRO A 154 -17.37 7.23 -4.76
N GLY A 155 -16.37 7.33 -3.90
CA GLY A 155 -16.49 8.12 -2.67
C GLY A 155 -15.25 8.04 -1.78
N ALA A 156 -14.87 6.82 -1.39
CA ALA A 156 -13.59 6.59 -0.72
C ALA A 156 -12.43 7.07 -1.62
N PRO A 157 -11.42 7.78 -1.07
CA PRO A 157 -10.28 8.19 -1.87
C PRO A 157 -9.51 7.00 -2.42
N ILE A 158 -9.42 6.96 -3.75
CA ILE A 158 -8.51 6.11 -4.49
C ILE A 158 -7.47 7.03 -5.13
N LEU A 159 -6.20 6.68 -4.99
CA LEU A 159 -5.09 7.46 -5.52
C LEU A 159 -4.12 6.60 -6.31
N VAL A 160 -3.53 7.21 -7.32
CA VAL A 160 -2.51 6.61 -8.19
C VAL A 160 -1.26 7.47 -8.24
N CYS A 161 -0.11 6.87 -8.51
CA CYS A 161 1.12 7.60 -8.81
C CYS A 161 1.83 7.00 -10.02
N ALA A 162 2.65 7.80 -10.68
CA ALA A 162 3.45 7.36 -11.81
C ALA A 162 4.48 6.27 -11.41
N ALA A 163 4.65 5.28 -12.28
CA ALA A 163 5.75 4.33 -12.22
C ALA A 163 6.42 4.21 -13.60
N ALA A 164 6.16 3.16 -14.38
CA ALA A 164 6.61 3.07 -15.77
C ALA A 164 5.77 3.93 -16.74
N ARG A 165 4.59 4.38 -16.30
CA ARG A 165 3.69 5.28 -17.01
C ARG A 165 3.46 6.56 -16.21
N GLU A 166 3.22 7.65 -16.91
CA GLU A 166 2.85 8.92 -16.30
C GLU A 166 1.39 8.89 -15.83
N VAL A 167 1.09 9.63 -14.76
CA VAL A 167 -0.22 9.53 -14.09
C VAL A 167 -1.41 9.95 -14.97
N ASP A 168 -1.17 10.81 -15.96
CA ASP A 168 -2.15 11.23 -16.96
C ASP A 168 -2.48 10.13 -17.99
N GLU A 169 -1.66 9.08 -18.07
CA GLU A 169 -1.93 7.87 -18.86
C GLU A 169 -2.86 6.87 -18.12
N TRP A 170 -3.32 7.17 -16.90
CA TRP A 170 -4.24 6.31 -16.16
C TRP A 170 -5.54 6.10 -16.95
N PRO A 171 -5.97 4.84 -17.20
CA PRO A 171 -7.14 4.59 -18.03
C PRO A 171 -8.45 5.10 -17.43
N SER A 172 -9.39 5.42 -18.31
CA SER A 172 -10.76 5.75 -17.91
C SER A 172 -11.58 4.48 -17.62
N GLY A 173 -12.50 4.59 -16.68
CA GLY A 173 -13.44 3.53 -16.32
C GLY A 173 -13.29 3.06 -14.88
N ASP A 174 -14.25 2.23 -14.46
CA ASP A 174 -14.24 1.65 -13.12
C ASP A 174 -13.12 0.62 -12.95
N VAL A 175 -12.69 0.44 -11.71
CA VAL A 175 -11.59 -0.44 -11.35
C VAL A 175 -12.14 -1.77 -10.84
N ASP A 176 -11.53 -2.87 -11.27
CA ASP A 176 -11.71 -4.20 -10.70
C ASP A 176 -10.34 -4.73 -10.27
N LEU A 177 -10.13 -4.84 -8.96
CA LEU A 177 -8.87 -5.23 -8.35
C LEU A 177 -8.48 -6.68 -8.61
N GLN A 178 -9.39 -7.51 -9.14
CA GLN A 178 -9.16 -8.94 -9.37
C GLN A 178 -8.65 -9.67 -8.11
N GLY A 179 -9.06 -9.20 -6.93
CA GLY A 179 -8.57 -9.69 -5.64
C GLY A 179 -8.93 -8.76 -4.50
N ARG A 180 -8.33 -8.99 -3.33
CA ARG A 180 -8.56 -8.17 -2.13
C ARG A 180 -7.88 -6.81 -2.23
N PRO A 181 -8.40 -5.77 -1.55
CA PRO A 181 -7.72 -4.48 -1.44
C PRO A 181 -6.41 -4.59 -0.64
N TRP A 182 -5.61 -3.53 -0.65
CA TRP A 182 -4.35 -3.40 0.08
C TRP A 182 -4.44 -2.44 1.27
#